data_AF-A0A7S1WHQ1-F1
#
_entry.id   AF-A0A7S1WHQ1-F1
#
_cell.length_a   1.000
_cell.length_b   1.000
_cell.length_c   1.000
_cell.angle_alpha   90.00
_cell.angle_beta   90.00
_cell.angle_gamma   90.00
#
_symmetry.space_group_name_H-M   'P 1'
#
loop_
_entity.id
_entity.type
_entity.pdbx_description
1 polymer ?
#
loop_
_entity_poly.entity_id
_entity_poly.type
_entity_poly.pdbx_seq_one_letter_code
_entity_poly.pdbx_strand_id
1 'polypeptide(L)'
;HGPEAAEEPSEPGNVVVSLVRSSLAEKCGFVWDAQAVERQHLRVIDRVSPGSLAARWNAAHPERAVGAGDELVGVNGQKGGMEVLSRELSRTGCVVCEFRPGRLQRGAAP
;
A
#
# COMPACT_ATOMS: atom_id res chain seq x y z
N HIS A 1 -6.87 29.03 9.81
CA HIS A 1 -7.22 28.07 8.74
C HIS A 1 -5.91 27.56 8.16
N GLY A 2 -5.44 26.40 8.64
CA GLY A 2 -4.25 25.75 8.06
C GLY A 2 -4.62 25.12 6.71
N PRO A 3 -3.65 24.86 5.82
CA PRO A 3 -3.94 24.13 4.60
C PRO A 3 -4.35 22.72 5.02
N GLU A 4 -5.64 22.42 4.86
CA GLU A 4 -6.15 21.07 4.70
C GLU A 4 -5.33 20.48 3.57
N ALA A 5 -4.36 19.63 3.92
CA ALA A 5 -3.49 18.98 2.95
C ALA A 5 -4.43 18.29 1.97
N ALA A 6 -4.45 18.77 0.73
CA ALA A 6 -5.35 18.30 -0.30
C ALA A 6 -5.27 16.77 -0.36
N GLU A 7 -6.31 16.10 0.12
CA GLU A 7 -6.60 14.73 -0.27
C GLU A 7 -6.91 14.79 -1.76
N GLU A 8 -5.86 14.79 -2.58
CA GLU A 8 -6.02 14.56 -4.01
C GLU A 8 -6.78 13.24 -4.12
N PRO A 9 -7.97 13.23 -4.73
CA PRO A 9 -8.80 12.04 -4.73
C PRO A 9 -8.03 10.92 -5.42
N SER A 10 -7.84 9.82 -4.69
CA SER A 10 -7.26 8.59 -5.22
C SER A 10 -7.98 8.19 -6.52
N GLU A 11 -7.27 7.57 -7.45
CA GLU A 11 -7.88 7.25 -8.74
C GLU A 11 -9.07 6.27 -8.56
N PRO A 12 -10.19 6.48 -9.27
CA PRO A 12 -11.37 5.64 -9.11
C PRO A 12 -11.04 4.17 -9.44
N GLY A 13 -11.27 3.29 -8.46
CA GLY A 13 -10.94 1.86 -8.55
C GLY A 13 -9.66 1.46 -7.81
N ASN A 14 -8.88 2.42 -7.32
CA ASN A 14 -7.77 2.12 -6.40
C ASN A 14 -8.27 1.84 -4.99
N VAL A 15 -7.50 1.05 -4.26
CA VAL A 15 -7.72 0.67 -2.87
C VAL A 15 -6.81 1.51 -1.99
N VAL A 16 -7.37 2.17 -0.98
CA VAL A 16 -6.62 2.99 -0.03
C VAL A 16 -6.49 2.27 1.30
N VAL A 17 -5.26 2.10 1.76
CA VAL A 17 -4.87 1.40 2.98
C VAL A 17 -4.22 2.37 3.95
N SER A 18 -4.84 2.59 5.11
CA SER A 18 -4.31 3.50 6.15
C SER A 18 -3.68 2.70 7.28
N LEU A 19 -2.36 2.79 7.41
CA LEU A 19 -1.59 2.07 8.44
C LEU A 19 -1.09 3.05 9.49
N VAL A 20 -1.32 2.75 10.76
CA VAL A 20 -0.78 3.53 11.89
C VAL A 20 0.45 2.81 12.43
N ARG A 21 1.62 3.43 12.32
CA ARG A 21 2.87 2.93 12.90
C ARG A 21 3.12 3.62 14.24
N SER A 22 3.19 2.85 15.32
CA SER A 22 3.53 3.38 16.65
C SER A 22 5.03 3.50 16.85
N SER A 23 5.86 2.85 16.02
CA SER A 23 7.32 2.91 16.12
C SER A 23 8.02 2.70 14.77
N LEU A 24 9.25 3.20 14.65
CA LEU A 24 10.08 3.01 13.46
C LEU A 24 10.44 1.55 13.19
N ALA A 25 10.48 0.72 14.23
CA ALA A 25 10.73 -0.72 14.11
C ALA A 25 9.57 -1.50 13.48
N GLU A 26 8.33 -1.00 13.58
CA GLU A 26 7.18 -1.63 12.95
C GLU A 26 7.22 -1.41 11.44
N LYS A 27 7.12 -2.52 10.71
CA LYS A 27 7.05 -2.53 9.25
C LYS A 27 5.58 -2.60 8.82
N CYS A 28 5.26 -1.98 7.69
CA CYS A 28 3.92 -2.08 7.09
C CYS A 28 3.53 -3.53 6.78
N GLY A 29 4.50 -4.36 6.37
CA GLY A 29 4.33 -5.80 6.15
C GLY A 29 4.17 -6.21 4.69
N PHE A 30 4.20 -5.27 3.75
CA PHE A 30 4.24 -5.57 2.32
C PHE A 30 5.59 -6.18 1.95
N VAL A 31 5.54 -7.37 1.35
CA VAL A 31 6.68 -8.00 0.69
C VAL A 31 6.52 -7.75 -0.80
N TRP A 32 7.57 -7.24 -1.43
CA TRP A 32 7.53 -6.83 -2.84
C TRP A 32 7.95 -7.98 -3.74
N ASP A 33 7.27 -8.12 -4.88
CA ASP A 33 7.68 -9.01 -5.96
C ASP A 33 9.03 -8.55 -6.53
N ALA A 34 10.04 -9.40 -6.42
CA ALA A 34 11.41 -9.08 -6.82
C ALA A 34 11.50 -8.82 -8.33
N GLN A 35 10.78 -9.58 -9.14
CA GLN A 35 10.82 -9.43 -10.59
C GLN A 35 10.21 -8.09 -11.05
N ALA A 36 9.07 -7.71 -10.50
CA ALA A 36 8.42 -6.43 -10.74
C ALA A 36 9.30 -5.27 -10.30
N VAL A 37 9.97 -5.41 -9.14
CA VAL A 37 10.93 -4.43 -8.64
C VAL A 37 12.13 -4.28 -9.59
N GLU A 38 12.77 -5.39 -9.97
CA GLU A 38 14.03 -5.37 -10.72
C GLU A 38 13.84 -5.10 -12.23
N ARG A 39 12.77 -5.64 -12.83
CA ARG A 39 12.55 -5.58 -14.29
C ARG A 39 11.62 -4.46 -14.69
N GLN A 40 10.66 -4.09 -13.83
CA GLN A 40 9.60 -3.16 -14.18
C GLN A 40 9.66 -1.87 -13.34
N HIS A 41 10.50 -1.82 -12.31
CA HIS A 41 10.59 -0.72 -11.35
C HIS A 41 9.24 -0.42 -10.68
N LEU A 42 8.43 -1.47 -10.47
CA LEU A 42 7.11 -1.39 -9.83
C LEU A 42 7.17 -1.97 -8.42
N ARG A 43 6.27 -1.49 -7.56
CA ARG A 43 6.07 -2.01 -6.20
C ARG A 43 4.82 -2.88 -6.17
N VAL A 44 4.92 -4.08 -6.73
CA VAL A 44 3.86 -5.08 -6.68
C VAL A 44 3.99 -5.90 -5.41
N ILE A 45 2.90 -6.13 -4.70
CA ILE A 45 2.87 -7.03 -3.54
C ILE A 45 3.08 -8.47 -4.03
N ASP A 46 4.08 -9.15 -3.49
CA ASP A 46 4.21 -10.62 -3.57
C ASP A 46 3.33 -11.26 -2.48
N ARG A 47 3.41 -10.74 -1.26
CA ARG A 47 2.60 -11.20 -0.12
C ARG A 47 2.52 -10.16 0.98
N VAL A 48 1.53 -10.33 1.86
CA VAL A 48 1.42 -9.58 3.11
C VAL A 48 1.93 -10.44 4.26
N SER A 49 2.90 -9.92 5.02
CA SER A 49 3.49 -10.61 6.17
C SER A 49 2.44 -10.83 7.27
N PRO A 50 2.31 -12.07 7.82
CA PRO A 50 1.34 -12.34 8.88
C PRO A 50 1.65 -11.51 10.13
N GLY A 51 0.59 -11.06 10.82
CA GLY A 51 0.70 -10.25 12.05
C GLY A 51 1.16 -8.80 11.85
N SER A 52 1.48 -8.39 10.63
CA SER A 52 1.87 -7.01 10.30
C SER A 52 0.69 -6.03 10.33
N LEU A 53 0.99 -4.73 10.21
CA LEU A 53 -0.03 -3.68 10.13
C LEU A 53 -0.96 -3.88 8.93
N ALA A 54 -0.42 -4.21 7.75
CA ALA A 54 -1.22 -4.51 6.57
C ALA A 54 -2.11 -5.74 6.76
N ALA A 55 -1.61 -6.80 7.41
CA ALA A 55 -2.43 -7.99 7.70
C ALA A 55 -3.60 -7.67 8.64
N ARG A 56 -3.36 -6.86 9.68
CA ARG A 56 -4.40 -6.41 10.61
C ARG A 56 -5.43 -5.52 9.92
N TRP A 57 -4.97 -4.61 9.06
CA TRP A 57 -5.85 -3.76 8.27
C TRP A 57 -6.74 -4.60 7.33
N ASN A 58 -6.16 -5.58 6.61
CA ASN A 58 -6.91 -6.47 5.73
C ASN A 58 -7.99 -7.25 6.50
N ALA A 59 -7.66 -7.75 7.70
CA ALA A 59 -8.62 -8.47 8.55
C ALA A 59 -9.77 -7.57 9.03
N ALA A 60 -9.51 -6.30 9.29
CA ALA A 60 -10.52 -5.31 9.67
C ALA A 60 -11.33 -4.79 8.48
N HIS A 61 -10.79 -4.88 7.26
CA HIS A 61 -11.38 -4.35 6.02
C HIS A 61 -11.33 -5.38 4.88
N PRO A 62 -12.05 -6.50 4.98
CA PRO A 62 -11.97 -7.59 4.00
C PRO A 62 -12.38 -7.14 2.59
N GLU A 63 -13.32 -6.20 2.46
CA GLU A 63 -13.80 -5.66 1.18
C GLU A 63 -12.77 -4.78 0.46
N ARG A 64 -11.75 -4.32 1.18
CA ARG A 64 -10.67 -3.49 0.66
C ARG A 64 -9.31 -4.17 0.83
N ALA A 65 -9.26 -5.44 1.22
CA ALA A 65 -8.02 -6.14 1.50
C ALA A 65 -7.06 -6.07 0.29
N VAL A 66 -5.79 -5.80 0.58
CA VAL A 66 -4.72 -5.82 -0.43
C VAL A 66 -3.93 -7.11 -0.36
N GLY A 67 -3.46 -7.60 -1.50
CA GLY A 67 -2.84 -8.92 -1.62
C GLY A 67 -1.86 -9.00 -2.76
N ALA A 68 -1.42 -10.23 -3.05
CA ALA A 68 -0.48 -10.50 -4.12
C ALA A 68 -1.01 -9.94 -5.47
N GLY A 69 -0.14 -9.25 -6.21
CA GLY A 69 -0.45 -8.64 -7.49
C GLY A 69 -0.95 -7.19 -7.43
N ASP A 70 -1.25 -6.65 -6.24
CA ASP A 70 -1.57 -5.23 -6.10
C ASP A 70 -0.34 -4.36 -6.25
N GLU A 71 -0.47 -3.30 -7.03
CA GLU A 71 0.62 -2.36 -7.28
C GLU A 71 0.47 -1.13 -6.39
N LEU A 72 1.49 -0.81 -5.61
CA LEU A 72 1.56 0.44 -4.88
C LEU A 72 1.83 1.59 -5.86
N VAL A 73 0.85 2.46 -6.03
CA VAL A 73 0.90 3.60 -6.96
C VAL A 73 1.08 4.95 -6.25
N GLY A 74 0.82 5.01 -4.95
CA GLY A 74 0.97 6.23 -4.17
C GLY A 74 1.11 5.99 -2.67
N VAL A 75 1.79 6.89 -1.97
CA VAL A 75 1.93 6.87 -0.52
C VAL A 75 1.84 8.29 0.03
N ASN A 76 0.95 8.52 1.00
CA ASN A 76 0.67 9.84 1.59
C ASN A 76 0.36 10.91 0.52
N GLY A 77 -0.41 10.53 -0.51
CA GLY A 77 -0.71 11.39 -1.66
C GLY A 77 0.45 11.62 -2.63
N GLN A 78 1.66 11.12 -2.34
CA GLN A 78 2.79 11.21 -3.25
C GLN A 78 2.76 10.06 -4.25
N LYS A 79 2.78 10.40 -5.54
CA LYS A 79 2.93 9.47 -6.67
C LYS A 79 4.32 9.64 -7.29
N GLY A 80 4.84 8.59 -7.92
CA GLY A 80 6.12 8.66 -8.62
C GLY A 80 6.89 7.34 -8.62
N GLY A 81 8.18 7.43 -8.95
CA GLY A 81 9.08 6.27 -9.00
C GLY A 81 9.39 5.68 -7.62
N MET A 82 10.08 4.54 -7.64
CA MET A 82 10.39 3.74 -6.45
C MET A 82 11.00 4.52 -5.29
N GLU A 83 11.85 5.52 -5.57
CA GLU A 83 12.52 6.31 -4.54
C GLU A 83 11.53 7.16 -3.73
N VAL A 84 10.58 7.82 -4.42
CA VAL A 84 9.52 8.62 -3.78
C VAL A 84 8.67 7.72 -2.89
N LEU A 85 8.19 6.60 -3.45
CA LEU A 85 7.34 5.65 -2.70
C LEU A 85 8.08 5.05 -1.49
N SER A 86 9.36 4.68 -1.64
CA SER A 86 10.15 4.08 -0.56
C SER A 86 10.43 5.07 0.57
N ARG A 87 10.67 6.35 0.24
CA ARG A 87 10.84 7.42 1.23
C ARG A 87 9.58 7.60 2.05
N GLU A 88 8.42 7.68 1.39
CA GLU A 88 7.14 7.92 2.06
C GLU A 88 6.67 6.72 2.90
N LEU A 89 6.87 5.48 2.43
CA LEU A 89 6.61 4.27 3.22
C LEU A 89 7.42 4.22 4.52
N SER A 90 8.62 4.81 4.51
CA SER A 90 9.53 4.76 5.65
C SER A 90 9.16 5.74 6.77
N ARG A 91 8.22 6.67 6.53
CA ARG A 91 7.81 7.69 7.50
C ARG A 91 7.12 7.10 8.74
N THR A 92 7.33 7.77 9.87
CA THR A 92 6.64 7.47 11.14
C THR A 92 5.21 8.00 11.16
N GLY A 93 4.35 7.35 11.94
CA GLY A 93 2.96 7.77 12.13
C GLY A 93 2.01 7.10 11.15
N CYS A 94 1.04 7.87 10.65
CA CYS A 94 0.08 7.38 9.66
C CYS A 94 0.73 7.31 8.28
N VAL A 95 0.69 6.14 7.67
CA VAL A 95 1.12 5.90 6.29
C VAL A 95 -0.10 5.44 5.49
N VAL A 96 -0.50 6.26 4.52
CA VAL A 96 -1.63 5.97 3.64
C VAL A 96 -1.09 5.46 2.32
N CYS A 97 -1.39 4.21 1.97
CA CYS A 97 -0.94 3.57 0.74
C CYS A 97 -2.11 3.47 -0.25
N GLU A 98 -1.88 3.88 -1.49
CA GLU A 98 -2.82 3.72 -2.59
C GLU A 98 -2.34 2.58 -3.48
N PHE A 99 -3.19 1.57 -3.63
CA PHE A 99 -2.94 0.38 -4.43
C PHE A 99 -3.85 0.33 -5.63
N ARG A 100 -3.27 0.07 -6.80
CA ARG A 100 -4.03 -0.36 -7.98
C ARG A 100 -4.26 -1.87 -7.89
N PRO A 101 -5.51 -2.35 -7.87
CA PRO A 101 -5.80 -3.77 -7.76
C PRO A 101 -5.16 -4.58 -8.89
N GLY A 102 -4.49 -5.67 -8.52
CA GLY A 102 -3.99 -6.65 -9.47
C GLY A 102 -5.15 -7.30 -10.23
N ARG A 103 -4.93 -7.58 -11.53
CA ARG A 103 -5.94 -8.20 -12.42
C ARG A 103 -6.50 -9.54 -11.89
N LEU A 104 -5.83 -10.16 -10.93
CA LEU A 104 -6.17 -11.46 -10.33
C LEU A 104 -7.07 -11.39 -9.09
N GLN A 105 -7.40 -10.19 -8.57
CA GLN A 105 -8.17 -10.08 -7.32
C GLN A 105 -9.70 -10.27 -7.46
N ARG A 106 -10.27 -10.34 -8.67
CA ARG A 106 -11.72 -10.57 -8.89
C ARG A 106 -12.10 -12.05 -8.99
N GLY A 107 -11.58 -12.90 -8.11
CA GLY A 107 -11.90 -14.33 -8.17
C GLY A 107 -11.33 -15.16 -7.02
N ALA A 108 -11.70 -14.84 -5.77
CA ALA A 108 -11.52 -15.80 -4.67
C ALA A 108 -12.49 -15.46 -3.51
N ALA A 109 -13.78 -15.73 -3.72
CA ALA A 109 -14.62 -16.19 -2.63
C ALA A 109 -15.06 -17.61 -3.02
N PRO A 110 -14.82 -18.64 -2.19
CA PRO A 110 -15.51 -19.92 -2.34
C PRO A 110 -17.02 -19.75 -2.11
#